data_AF-A0A0V1KWQ1-F1
#
_entry.id   AF-A0A0V1KWQ1-F1
#
_cell.length_a   1.000
_cell.length_b   1.000
_cell.length_c   1.000
_cell.angle_alpha   90.00
_cell.angle_beta   90.00
_cell.angle_gamma   90.00
#
_symmetry.space_group_name_H-M   'P 1'
#
loop_
_entity.id
_entity.type
_entity.pdbx_description
1 polymer ?
#
loop_
_entity_poly.entity_id
_entity_poly.type
_entity_poly.pdbx_seq_one_letter_code
_entity_poly.pdbx_strand_id
1 'polypeptide(L)'
;MISSVDSTGDEYFNRNVNNAKACVAIRGSDGVVFGIQTTKPCSIYPNYAGERIATVADKIGFVFSGSYSDGEAMQKYVIEEAKSYYDSHQRDVPCFHLAESLANYVHEFKYQGVLKPFDCRMCLGTWSPITGPEIYAVQPTATQPYKSWIHGCNDPPDNAEMSKSSFDRIPVRQLVKEAALFLYMVRNTINDARCIMKLSWVSEDTGGKHEFVPENVFQEAVEFATNDLPRILPSGTLSDM
;
A
#
# COMPACT_ATOMS: atom_id res chain seq x y z
N MET A 1 -18.10 -15.37 23.90
CA MET A 1 -16.81 -15.76 24.51
C MET A 1 -16.18 -16.77 23.55
N ILE A 2 -15.55 -16.29 22.47
CA ILE A 2 -14.79 -17.14 21.55
C ILE A 2 -13.34 -16.86 21.90
N SER A 3 -12.80 -17.76 22.70
CA SER A 3 -11.44 -17.79 23.20
C SER A 3 -10.45 -18.00 22.07
N SER A 4 -9.50 -17.07 21.93
CA SER A 4 -8.06 -17.34 21.81
C SER A 4 -7.65 -18.72 21.26
N VAL A 5 -7.88 -18.98 19.97
CA VAL A 5 -7.21 -20.05 19.25
C VAL A 5 -6.30 -19.40 18.20
N ASP A 6 -5.01 -19.62 18.38
CA ASP A 6 -3.86 -19.28 17.53
C ASP A 6 -3.41 -17.82 17.39
N SER A 7 -2.88 -17.25 18.47
CA SER A 7 -2.08 -16.01 18.42
C SER A 7 -0.60 -16.22 18.05
N THR A 8 -0.06 -17.45 18.13
CA THR A 8 1.38 -17.70 17.93
C THR A 8 1.79 -17.85 16.46
N GLY A 9 0.93 -18.40 15.61
CA GLY A 9 1.17 -18.48 14.17
C GLY A 9 1.06 -17.12 13.50
N ASP A 10 0.02 -16.35 13.84
CA ASP A 10 -0.20 -15.00 13.31
C ASP A 10 0.93 -14.03 13.71
N GLU A 11 1.48 -14.14 14.93
CA GLU A 11 2.64 -13.34 15.35
C GLU A 11 3.88 -13.56 14.46
N TYR A 12 4.13 -14.78 14.00
CA TYR A 12 5.28 -15.07 13.12
C TYR A 12 5.13 -14.41 11.74
N PHE A 13 3.95 -14.51 11.11
CA PHE A 13 3.70 -13.89 9.81
C PHE A 13 3.57 -12.36 9.91
N ASN A 14 3.11 -11.84 11.05
CA ASN A 14 3.10 -10.39 11.28
C ASN A 14 4.52 -9.83 11.41
N ARG A 15 5.50 -10.62 11.85
CA ARG A 15 6.87 -10.16 12.03
C ARG A 15 7.51 -9.68 10.73
N ASN A 16 7.35 -10.41 9.63
CA ASN A 16 7.98 -10.05 8.35
C ASN A 16 7.29 -8.86 7.69
N VAL A 17 5.97 -8.77 7.83
CA VAL A 17 5.19 -7.59 7.44
C VAL A 17 5.67 -6.37 8.23
N ASN A 18 5.86 -6.50 9.54
CA ASN A 18 6.30 -5.41 10.40
C ASN A 18 7.75 -4.99 10.10
N ASN A 19 8.64 -5.94 9.85
CA ASN A 19 10.04 -5.66 9.47
C ASN A 19 10.19 -5.08 8.05
N ALA A 20 9.18 -5.22 7.20
CA ALA A 20 9.23 -4.69 5.85
C ALA A 20 9.27 -3.15 5.86
N LYS A 21 9.68 -2.57 4.73
CA LYS A 21 9.65 -1.12 4.54
C LYS A 21 8.22 -0.59 4.47
N ALA A 22 8.05 0.67 4.84
CA ALA A 22 6.75 1.31 4.91
C ALA A 22 6.05 1.31 3.55
N CYS A 23 4.78 0.91 3.57
CA CYS A 23 3.86 0.96 2.46
C CYS A 23 2.59 1.67 2.94
N VAL A 24 2.06 2.56 2.12
CA VAL A 24 0.92 3.40 2.44
C VAL A 24 -0.05 3.45 1.27
N ALA A 25 -1.35 3.42 1.56
CA ALA A 25 -2.42 3.77 0.65
C ALA A 25 -3.35 4.75 1.37
N ILE A 26 -3.65 5.89 0.75
CA ILE A 26 -4.50 6.92 1.34
C ILE A 26 -5.62 7.26 0.37
N ARG A 27 -6.84 7.29 0.89
CA ARG A 27 -8.02 7.75 0.17
C ARG A 27 -8.17 9.26 0.36
N GLY A 28 -8.19 9.99 -0.76
CA GLY A 28 -8.50 11.41 -0.82
C GLY A 28 -9.96 11.68 -1.15
N SER A 29 -10.25 12.93 -1.53
CA SER A 29 -11.58 13.32 -2.00
C SER A 29 -11.89 12.87 -3.44
N ASP A 30 -10.88 12.94 -4.31
CA ASP A 30 -10.98 12.79 -5.77
C ASP A 30 -10.10 11.64 -6.30
N GLY A 31 -9.44 10.89 -5.43
CA GLY A 31 -8.51 9.82 -5.81
C GLY A 31 -7.90 9.06 -4.65
N VAL A 32 -7.05 8.10 -4.99
CA VAL A 32 -6.26 7.30 -4.07
C VAL A 32 -4.78 7.46 -4.44
N VAL A 33 -3.92 7.58 -3.43
CA VAL A 33 -2.47 7.58 -3.58
C VAL A 33 -1.89 6.34 -2.90
N PHE A 34 -0.98 5.68 -3.58
CA PHE A 34 -0.13 4.64 -2.99
C PHE A 34 1.30 5.14 -2.88
N GLY A 35 1.98 4.71 -1.83
CA GLY A 35 3.38 5.01 -1.62
C GLY A 35 4.12 3.82 -1.03
N ILE A 36 5.33 3.59 -1.53
CA ILE A 36 6.20 2.55 -1.02
C ILE A 36 7.63 3.05 -0.83
N GLN A 37 8.32 2.41 0.09
CA GLN A 37 9.77 2.43 0.16
C GLN A 37 10.31 1.05 -0.22
N THR A 38 11.19 1.00 -1.22
CA THR A 38 11.87 -0.23 -1.62
C THR A 38 13.37 -0.08 -1.42
N THR A 39 13.97 -1.02 -0.70
CA THR A 39 15.43 -1.09 -0.59
C THR A 39 16.02 -1.64 -1.89
N LYS A 40 16.87 -0.85 -2.54
CA LYS A 40 17.64 -1.31 -3.69
C LYS A 40 18.73 -2.30 -3.23
N PRO A 41 18.79 -3.54 -3.76
CA PRO A 41 19.79 -4.52 -3.32
C PRO A 41 21.23 -4.02 -3.51
N CYS A 42 21.54 -3.49 -4.70
CA CYS A 42 22.81 -2.84 -5.00
C CYS A 42 22.65 -1.78 -6.09
N SER A 43 23.64 -0.91 -6.26
CA SER A 43 23.58 0.24 -7.18
C SER A 43 23.32 -0.13 -8.65
N ILE A 44 23.66 -1.35 -9.05
CA ILE A 44 23.55 -1.85 -10.44
C ILE A 44 22.10 -2.11 -10.83
N TYR A 45 21.24 -2.47 -9.87
CA TYR A 45 19.83 -2.71 -10.17
C TYR A 45 19.18 -1.43 -10.72
N PRO A 46 18.18 -1.55 -11.59
CA PRO A 46 17.41 -0.38 -11.98
C PRO A 46 16.56 0.12 -10.81
N ASN A 47 16.12 1.38 -10.88
CA ASN A 47 15.30 1.99 -9.83
C ASN A 47 13.87 1.42 -9.76
N TYR A 48 13.45 0.63 -10.75
CA TYR A 48 12.20 -0.14 -10.75
C TYR A 48 12.35 -1.56 -10.18
N ALA A 49 13.55 -1.97 -9.75
CA ALA A 49 13.73 -3.28 -9.14
C ALA A 49 13.02 -3.35 -7.78
N GLY A 50 12.27 -4.42 -7.55
CA GLY A 50 11.59 -4.66 -6.27
C GLY A 50 10.37 -3.76 -6.04
N GLU A 51 9.72 -3.31 -7.12
CA GLU A 51 8.45 -2.60 -7.02
C GLU A 51 7.39 -3.45 -6.32
N ARG A 52 6.72 -2.83 -5.35
CA ARG A 52 5.62 -3.44 -4.58
C ARG A 52 4.27 -2.84 -4.92
N ILE A 53 4.25 -1.92 -5.89
CA ILE A 53 3.06 -1.32 -6.48
C ILE A 53 2.92 -1.91 -7.88
N ALA A 54 1.70 -2.31 -8.24
CA ALA A 54 1.37 -2.82 -9.55
C ALA A 54 0.02 -2.31 -10.03
N THR A 55 -0.12 -2.17 -11.34
CA THR A 55 -1.42 -1.98 -11.99
C THR A 55 -2.00 -3.36 -12.29
N VAL A 56 -3.14 -3.69 -11.69
CA VAL A 56 -3.82 -4.99 -11.89
C VAL A 56 -4.74 -4.93 -13.10
N ALA A 57 -5.57 -3.89 -13.13
CA ALA A 57 -6.41 -3.49 -14.24
C ALA A 57 -6.17 -2.00 -14.48
N ASP A 58 -6.58 -1.47 -15.64
CA ASP A 58 -6.35 -0.07 -16.01
C ASP A 58 -6.71 0.92 -14.90
N LYS A 59 -7.72 0.60 -14.08
CA LYS A 59 -8.27 1.46 -13.01
C LYS A 59 -7.97 1.01 -11.59
N ILE A 60 -7.17 -0.04 -11.39
CA ILE A 60 -6.94 -0.66 -10.08
C ILE A 60 -5.45 -0.75 -9.79
N GLY A 61 -5.04 -0.05 -8.73
CA GLY A 61 -3.73 -0.17 -8.12
C GLY A 61 -3.72 -1.27 -7.07
N PHE A 62 -2.62 -2.00 -7.01
CA PHE A 62 -2.33 -3.04 -6.01
C PHE A 62 -1.01 -2.69 -5.33
N VAL A 63 -1.01 -2.75 -3.99
CA VAL A 63 0.19 -2.56 -3.18
C VAL A 63 0.28 -3.66 -2.14
N PHE A 64 1.50 -4.08 -1.81
CA PHE A 64 1.72 -5.06 -0.76
C PHE A 64 2.92 -4.74 0.14
N SER A 65 2.87 -5.23 1.38
CA SER A 65 3.95 -5.20 2.37
C SER A 65 4.24 -6.61 2.88
N GLY A 66 5.46 -6.85 3.38
CA GLY A 66 5.96 -8.17 3.78
C GLY A 66 6.88 -8.84 2.74
N SER A 67 6.73 -10.16 2.59
CA SER A 67 7.51 -11.01 1.69
C SER A 67 7.30 -10.62 0.22
N TYR A 68 8.41 -10.41 -0.50
CA TYR A 68 8.36 -10.02 -1.92
C TYR A 68 7.86 -11.15 -2.83
N SER A 69 8.31 -12.39 -2.59
CA SER A 69 7.90 -13.54 -3.41
C SER A 69 6.40 -13.81 -3.30
N ASP A 70 5.87 -13.70 -2.08
CA ASP A 70 4.45 -13.93 -1.80
C ASP A 70 3.62 -12.82 -2.45
N GLY A 71 4.05 -11.56 -2.31
CA GLY A 71 3.41 -10.41 -2.96
C GLY A 71 3.42 -10.47 -4.49
N GLU A 72 4.53 -10.90 -5.10
CA GLU A 72 4.63 -11.07 -6.56
C GLU A 72 3.70 -12.19 -7.06
N ALA A 73 3.58 -13.29 -6.30
CA ALA A 73 2.65 -14.36 -6.62
C ALA A 73 1.20 -13.87 -6.57
N MET A 74 0.84 -13.10 -5.54
CA MET A 74 -0.51 -12.53 -5.42
C MET A 74 -0.79 -11.50 -6.50
N GLN A 75 0.18 -10.65 -6.85
CA GLN A 75 0.05 -9.73 -7.97
C GLN A 75 -0.32 -10.46 -9.27
N LYS A 76 0.37 -11.56 -9.59
CA LYS A 76 0.09 -12.36 -10.80
C LYS A 76 -1.31 -12.96 -10.75
N TYR A 77 -1.69 -13.54 -9.61
CA TYR A 77 -3.03 -14.09 -9.39
C TYR A 77 -4.14 -13.05 -9.63
N VAL A 78 -4.02 -11.85 -9.05
CA VAL A 78 -5.06 -10.81 -9.21
C VAL A 78 -5.12 -10.30 -10.65
N ILE A 79 -3.97 -10.17 -11.34
CA ILE A 79 -3.94 -9.80 -12.76
C ILE A 79 -4.65 -10.86 -13.62
N GLU A 80 -4.41 -12.15 -13.35
CA GLU A 80 -5.07 -13.25 -14.05
C GLU A 80 -6.58 -13.28 -13.77
N GLU A 81 -6.98 -13.07 -12.52
CA GLU A 81 -8.39 -12.98 -12.12
C GLU A 81 -9.10 -11.81 -12.82
N ALA A 82 -8.46 -10.64 -12.87
CA ALA A 82 -9.01 -9.47 -13.55
C ALA A 82 -9.19 -9.70 -15.06
N LYS A 83 -8.22 -10.37 -15.70
CA LYS A 83 -8.31 -10.75 -17.12
C LYS A 83 -9.42 -11.77 -17.36
N SER A 84 -9.48 -12.82 -16.55
CA SER A 84 -10.51 -13.87 -16.62
C SER A 84 -11.92 -13.28 -16.47
N TYR A 85 -12.08 -12.34 -15.54
CA TYR A 85 -13.34 -11.62 -15.36
C TYR A 85 -13.73 -10.81 -16.59
N TYR A 86 -12.78 -10.08 -17.18
CA TYR A 86 -12.99 -9.29 -18.38
C TYR A 86 -13.35 -10.18 -19.58
N ASP A 87 -12.64 -11.29 -19.78
CA ASP A 87 -12.93 -12.23 -20.88
C ASP A 87 -14.35 -12.81 -20.76
N SER A 88 -14.79 -13.10 -19.54
CA SER A 88 -16.11 -13.69 -19.26
C SER A 88 -17.26 -12.68 -19.33
N HIS A 89 -17.08 -11.48 -18.77
CA HIS A 89 -18.17 -10.49 -18.61
C HIS A 89 -18.07 -9.30 -19.56
N GLN A 90 -16.95 -9.16 -20.29
CA GLN A 90 -16.65 -8.03 -21.18
C GLN A 90 -16.78 -6.68 -20.48
N ARG A 91 -16.39 -6.63 -19.20
CA ARG A 91 -16.47 -5.46 -18.32
C ARG A 91 -15.29 -5.44 -17.34
N ASP A 92 -14.90 -4.24 -16.93
CA ASP A 92 -13.90 -4.05 -15.88
C ASP A 92 -14.38 -4.68 -14.58
N VAL A 93 -13.49 -5.40 -13.90
CA VAL A 93 -13.78 -6.03 -12.62
C VAL A 93 -13.97 -4.98 -11.52
N PRO A 94 -15.02 -5.07 -10.69
CA PRO A 94 -15.15 -4.22 -9.51
C PRO A 94 -14.01 -4.47 -8.52
N CYS A 95 -13.42 -3.41 -7.97
CA CYS A 95 -12.30 -3.53 -7.01
C CYS A 95 -12.69 -4.33 -5.76
N PHE A 96 -13.93 -4.18 -5.28
CA PHE A 96 -14.46 -4.97 -4.16
C PHE A 96 -14.46 -6.47 -4.46
N HIS A 97 -14.87 -6.87 -5.67
CA HIS A 97 -14.89 -8.28 -6.08
C HIS A 97 -13.49 -8.90 -6.11
N LEU A 98 -12.49 -8.17 -6.63
CA LEU A 98 -11.09 -8.62 -6.58
C LEU A 98 -10.57 -8.76 -5.15
N ALA A 99 -10.91 -7.80 -4.28
CA ALA A 99 -10.49 -7.84 -2.89
C ALA A 99 -11.09 -9.03 -2.13
N GLU A 100 -12.37 -9.35 -2.38
CA GLU A 100 -13.07 -10.50 -1.81
C GLU A 100 -12.50 -11.82 -2.34
N SER A 101 -12.32 -11.95 -3.67
CA SER A 101 -11.73 -13.14 -4.30
C SER A 101 -10.33 -13.43 -3.75
N LEU A 102 -9.47 -12.40 -3.68
CA LEU A 102 -8.13 -12.53 -3.11
C LEU A 102 -8.15 -12.82 -1.60
N ALA A 103 -9.07 -12.21 -0.84
CA ALA A 103 -9.19 -12.47 0.59
C ALA A 103 -9.59 -13.94 0.87
N ASN A 104 -10.52 -14.48 0.08
CA ASN A 104 -10.91 -15.89 0.17
C ASN A 104 -9.73 -16.80 -0.19
N TYR A 105 -9.01 -16.48 -1.27
CA TYR A 105 -7.82 -17.23 -1.67
C TYR A 105 -6.76 -17.26 -0.54
N VAL A 106 -6.41 -16.12 0.05
CA VAL A 106 -5.46 -16.06 1.17
C VAL A 106 -5.98 -16.80 2.40
N HIS A 107 -7.30 -16.72 2.66
CA HIS A 107 -7.93 -17.38 3.79
C HIS A 107 -7.87 -18.92 3.69
N GLU A 108 -8.06 -19.48 2.50
CA GLU A 108 -7.98 -20.92 2.26
C GLU A 108 -6.61 -21.49 2.63
N PHE A 109 -5.52 -20.79 2.28
CA PHE A 109 -4.15 -21.21 2.63
C PHE A 109 -3.92 -21.19 4.14
N LYS A 110 -4.58 -20.28 4.87
CA LYS A 110 -4.52 -20.22 6.33
C LYS A 110 -5.31 -21.37 6.97
N TYR A 111 -6.49 -21.68 6.44
CA TYR A 111 -7.39 -22.66 7.04
C TYR A 111 -6.98 -24.12 6.81
N GLN A 112 -6.44 -24.45 5.64
CA GLN A 112 -6.12 -25.84 5.29
C GLN A 112 -5.03 -26.46 6.17
N GLY A 113 -4.20 -25.66 6.88
CA GLY A 113 -3.18 -26.13 7.82
C GLY A 113 -2.02 -26.94 7.21
N VAL A 114 -2.12 -27.32 5.93
CA VAL A 114 -1.10 -28.07 5.17
C VAL A 114 -0.18 -27.12 4.39
N LEU A 115 -0.69 -25.96 4.00
CA LEU A 115 0.04 -24.97 3.22
C LEU A 115 0.59 -23.86 4.12
N LYS A 116 1.72 -23.27 3.72
CA LYS A 116 2.26 -22.09 4.40
C LYS A 116 1.33 -20.89 4.13
N PRO A 117 0.83 -20.18 5.16
CA PRO A 117 0.14 -18.91 4.98
C PRO A 117 1.00 -17.90 4.22
N PHE A 118 0.32 -16.98 3.51
CA PHE A 118 1.00 -15.88 2.85
C PHE A 118 1.55 -14.88 3.87
N ASP A 119 2.79 -14.50 3.65
CA ASP A 119 3.55 -13.61 4.54
C ASP A 119 3.56 -12.17 4.01
N CYS A 120 2.39 -11.71 3.54
CA CYS A 120 2.22 -10.36 3.01
C CYS A 120 0.85 -9.80 3.35
N ARG A 121 0.79 -8.48 3.51
CA ARG A 121 -0.46 -7.71 3.58
C ARG A 121 -0.62 -6.96 2.28
N MET A 122 -1.84 -6.89 1.79
CA MET A 122 -2.16 -6.36 0.47
C MET A 122 -3.31 -5.36 0.55
N CYS A 123 -3.25 -4.36 -0.31
CA CYS A 123 -4.31 -3.38 -0.50
C CYS A 123 -4.53 -3.13 -1.98
N LEU A 124 -5.80 -3.03 -2.33
CA LEU A 124 -6.28 -2.62 -3.64
C LEU A 124 -6.90 -1.24 -3.52
N GLY A 125 -6.82 -0.44 -4.57
CA GLY A 125 -7.55 0.81 -4.63
C GLY A 125 -7.86 1.24 -6.04
N THR A 126 -8.94 2.00 -6.13
CA THR A 126 -9.55 2.36 -7.39
C THR A 126 -10.22 3.73 -7.27
N TRP A 127 -10.57 4.31 -8.41
CA TRP A 127 -11.44 5.46 -8.47
C TRP A 127 -12.45 5.26 -9.61
N SER A 128 -13.69 5.63 -9.34
CA SER A 128 -14.78 5.62 -10.32
C SER A 128 -15.61 6.89 -10.18
N PRO A 129 -16.16 7.45 -11.28
CA PRO A 129 -17.05 8.61 -11.21
C PRO A 129 -18.35 8.32 -10.44
N ILE A 130 -18.73 7.05 -10.25
CA ILE A 130 -19.97 6.66 -9.58
C ILE A 130 -19.75 6.45 -8.08
N THR A 131 -18.72 5.68 -7.70
CA THR A 131 -18.45 5.32 -6.29
C THR A 131 -17.43 6.26 -5.63
N GLY A 132 -16.66 7.00 -6.41
CA GLY A 132 -15.54 7.81 -5.95
C GLY A 132 -14.28 6.98 -5.70
N PRO A 133 -13.32 7.51 -4.92
CA PRO A 133 -12.12 6.78 -4.53
C PRO A 133 -12.44 5.73 -3.47
N GLU A 134 -11.91 4.52 -3.62
CA GLU A 134 -12.11 3.39 -2.70
C GLU A 134 -10.79 2.64 -2.51
N ILE A 135 -10.52 2.19 -1.28
CA ILE A 135 -9.42 1.27 -0.97
C ILE A 135 -9.93 0.09 -0.16
N TYR A 136 -9.39 -1.09 -0.44
CA TYR A 136 -9.75 -2.34 0.22
C TYR A 136 -8.50 -3.05 0.70
N ALA A 137 -8.43 -3.33 1.99
CA ALA A 137 -7.44 -4.26 2.53
C ALA A 137 -7.92 -5.70 2.24
N VAL A 138 -6.99 -6.56 1.82
CA VAL A 138 -7.26 -7.96 1.54
C VAL A 138 -7.38 -8.72 2.86
N GLN A 139 -8.60 -8.82 3.38
CA GLN A 139 -8.91 -9.49 4.64
C GLN A 139 -10.30 -10.14 4.55
N PRO A 140 -10.53 -11.30 5.20
CA PRO A 140 -11.80 -12.03 5.13
C PRO A 140 -13.03 -11.24 5.63
N THR A 141 -12.81 -10.15 6.36
CA THR A 141 -13.83 -9.31 6.98
C THR A 141 -14.03 -7.95 6.30
N ALA A 142 -13.48 -7.73 5.10
CA ALA A 142 -13.59 -6.44 4.42
C ALA A 142 -15.03 -6.16 3.96
N THR A 143 -15.82 -5.47 4.78
CA THR A 143 -17.21 -5.09 4.43
C THR A 143 -17.33 -3.63 3.95
N GLN A 144 -16.34 -2.78 4.24
CA GLN A 144 -16.35 -1.36 3.90
C GLN A 144 -14.98 -0.89 3.38
N PRO A 145 -14.95 0.11 2.49
CA PRO A 145 -13.70 0.71 2.03
C PRO A 145 -12.97 1.40 3.19
N TYR A 146 -11.66 1.21 3.24
CA TYR A 146 -10.80 1.82 4.24
C TYR A 146 -10.59 3.31 3.92
N LYS A 147 -10.18 4.09 4.93
CA LYS A 147 -9.76 5.49 4.74
C LYS A 147 -8.27 5.59 4.41
N SER A 148 -7.48 4.80 5.13
CA SER A 148 -6.06 4.65 4.91
C SER A 148 -5.65 3.22 5.22
N TRP A 149 -4.57 2.77 4.59
CA TRP A 149 -3.94 1.48 4.82
C TRP A 149 -2.44 1.69 4.93
N ILE A 150 -1.84 1.30 6.05
CA ILE A 150 -0.44 1.56 6.33
C ILE A 150 0.16 0.35 7.02
N HIS A 151 1.27 -0.16 6.50
CA HIS A 151 1.99 -1.31 7.06
C HIS A 151 3.49 -1.21 6.82
N GLY A 152 4.26 -1.93 7.63
CA GLY A 152 5.73 -1.94 7.60
C GLY A 152 6.32 -1.00 8.64
N CYS A 153 7.64 -1.00 8.78
CA CYS A 153 8.40 -0.21 9.75
C CYS A 153 7.93 -0.38 11.21
N ASN A 154 7.68 -1.62 11.62
CA ASN A 154 7.16 -2.02 12.93
C ASN A 154 5.78 -1.47 13.27
N ASP A 155 4.91 -1.29 12.28
CA ASP A 155 3.60 -0.64 12.44
C ASP A 155 3.75 0.66 13.27
N PRO A 156 4.40 1.69 12.69
CA PRO A 156 4.90 2.83 13.44
C PRO A 156 3.77 3.49 14.25
N PRO A 157 4.08 4.08 15.42
CA PRO A 157 3.07 4.74 16.27
C PRO A 157 2.24 5.79 15.51
N ASP A 158 2.83 6.39 14.46
CA ASP A 158 2.21 7.35 13.55
C ASP A 158 1.07 6.74 12.70
N ASN A 159 1.00 5.41 12.55
CA ASN A 159 -0.15 4.73 11.92
C ASN A 159 -1.46 5.07 12.64
N ALA A 160 -1.41 5.22 13.98
CA ALA A 160 -2.57 5.59 14.77
C ALA A 160 -2.97 7.07 14.61
N GLU A 161 -2.01 7.95 14.31
CA GLU A 161 -2.29 9.38 14.08
C GLU A 161 -2.75 9.67 12.66
N MET A 162 -2.11 9.03 11.67
CA MET A 162 -2.55 9.09 10.28
C MET A 162 -3.92 8.44 10.07
N SER A 163 -4.21 7.31 10.71
CA SER A 163 -5.55 6.70 10.62
C SER A 163 -6.64 7.55 11.29
N LYS A 164 -6.29 8.44 12.23
CA LYS A 164 -7.20 9.43 12.83
C LYS A 164 -7.40 10.66 11.95
N SER A 165 -6.40 11.00 11.13
CA SER A 165 -6.44 12.13 10.22
C SER A 165 -7.40 11.85 9.05
N SER A 166 -8.39 12.71 8.84
CA SER A 166 -9.34 12.54 7.73
C SER A 166 -8.79 13.18 6.46
N PHE A 167 -8.32 12.33 5.54
CA PHE A 167 -7.91 12.73 4.20
C PHE A 167 -9.07 12.83 3.21
N ASP A 168 -10.30 12.52 3.66
CA ASP A 168 -11.52 12.42 2.85
C ASP A 168 -11.85 13.70 2.05
N ARG A 169 -11.28 14.85 2.43
CA ARG A 169 -11.50 16.17 1.79
C ARG A 169 -10.25 16.72 1.09
N ILE A 170 -9.17 15.95 1.05
CA ILE A 170 -7.89 16.38 0.51
C ILE A 170 -7.77 15.89 -0.93
N PRO A 171 -7.52 16.78 -1.91
CA PRO A 171 -7.35 16.39 -3.30
C PRO A 171 -6.06 15.59 -3.51
N VAL A 172 -6.07 14.71 -4.51
CA VAL A 172 -5.02 13.72 -4.75
C VAL A 172 -3.64 14.37 -4.89
N ARG A 173 -3.54 15.55 -5.51
CA ARG A 173 -2.28 16.29 -5.67
C ARG A 173 -1.64 16.69 -4.35
N GLN A 174 -2.45 17.11 -3.38
CA GLN A 174 -1.96 17.39 -2.04
C GLN A 174 -1.68 16.07 -1.30
N LEU A 175 -2.52 15.05 -1.52
CA LEU A 175 -2.37 13.74 -0.90
C LEU A 175 -1.04 13.05 -1.25
N VAL A 176 -0.51 13.26 -2.47
CA VAL A 176 0.83 12.80 -2.87
C VAL A 176 1.91 13.38 -1.95
N LYS A 177 1.78 14.65 -1.56
CA LYS A 177 2.72 15.31 -0.65
C LYS A 177 2.63 14.76 0.77
N GLU A 178 1.42 14.52 1.26
CA GLU A 178 1.18 13.89 2.57
C GLU A 178 1.75 12.45 2.61
N ALA A 179 1.54 11.68 1.55
CA ALA A 179 2.10 10.33 1.43
C ALA A 179 3.64 10.34 1.40
N ALA A 180 4.25 11.29 0.66
CA ALA A 180 5.69 11.47 0.64
C ALA A 180 6.22 11.85 2.04
N LEU A 181 5.60 12.82 2.69
CA LEU A 181 5.96 13.27 4.03
C LEU A 181 5.94 12.12 5.02
N PHE A 182 4.87 11.32 5.03
CA PHE A 182 4.78 10.13 5.87
C PHE A 182 5.95 9.16 5.64
N LEU A 183 6.21 8.81 4.39
CA LEU A 183 7.32 7.90 4.07
C LEU A 183 8.66 8.47 4.54
N TYR A 184 8.90 9.77 4.42
CA TYR A 184 10.11 10.41 4.95
C TYR A 184 10.17 10.40 6.49
N MET A 185 9.04 10.61 7.18
CA MET A 185 8.97 10.58 8.65
C MET A 185 9.34 9.21 9.22
N VAL A 186 8.83 8.13 8.62
CA VAL A 186 9.10 6.76 9.09
C VAL A 186 10.44 6.19 8.60
N ARG A 187 11.15 6.91 7.72
CA ARG A 187 12.42 6.45 7.15
C ARG A 187 13.53 6.51 8.19
N ASN A 188 14.27 5.41 8.37
CA ASN A 188 15.48 5.43 9.18
C ASN A 188 16.69 5.82 8.31
N THR A 189 17.24 7.02 8.51
CA THR A 189 18.32 7.58 7.68
C THR A 189 19.59 6.72 7.64
N ILE A 190 19.88 5.97 8.71
CA ILE A 190 21.06 5.09 8.80
C ILE A 190 20.83 3.80 8.02
N ASN A 191 19.67 3.15 8.23
CA ASN A 191 19.37 1.84 7.65
C ASN A 191 18.82 1.91 6.21
N ASP A 192 18.30 3.07 5.80
CA ASP A 192 17.57 3.27 4.55
C ASP A 192 18.29 4.14 3.53
N ALA A 193 19.62 4.25 3.60
CA ALA A 193 20.41 5.07 2.68
C ALA A 193 20.18 4.71 1.19
N ARG A 194 19.78 3.46 0.89
CA ARG A 194 19.50 2.97 -0.47
C ARG A 194 18.01 2.72 -0.77
N CYS A 195 17.12 3.23 0.08
CA CYS A 195 15.69 3.13 -0.17
C CYS A 195 15.25 4.13 -1.24
N ILE A 196 14.51 3.61 -2.22
CA ILE A 196 13.86 4.38 -3.27
C ILE A 196 12.40 4.50 -2.87
N MET A 197 11.90 5.73 -2.87
CA MET A 197 10.48 6.02 -2.71
C MET A 197 9.80 5.97 -4.07
N LYS A 198 8.61 5.39 -4.14
CA LYS A 198 7.74 5.47 -5.31
C LYS A 198 6.33 5.82 -4.88
N LEU A 199 5.68 6.62 -5.70
CA LEU A 199 4.30 7.04 -5.52
C LEU A 199 3.52 6.72 -6.79
N SER A 200 2.30 6.21 -6.63
CA SER A 200 1.34 6.05 -7.71
C SER A 200 -0.02 6.58 -7.28
N TRP A 201 -0.89 6.83 -8.25
CA TRP A 201 -2.21 7.37 -8.00
C TRP A 201 -3.25 6.79 -8.94
N VAL A 202 -4.51 6.95 -8.53
CA VAL A 202 -5.68 6.74 -9.38
C VAL A 202 -6.73 7.76 -8.96
N SER A 203 -7.16 8.62 -9.88
CA SER A 203 -8.01 9.77 -9.55
C SER A 203 -8.85 10.23 -10.73
N GLU A 204 -9.68 11.25 -10.50
CA GLU A 204 -10.37 11.97 -11.55
C GLU A 204 -9.40 12.56 -12.60
N ASP A 205 -8.31 13.18 -12.13
CA ASP A 205 -7.26 13.78 -12.98
C ASP A 205 -6.60 12.77 -13.93
N THR A 206 -6.51 11.49 -13.54
CA THR A 206 -5.95 10.42 -14.39
C THR A 206 -7.00 9.76 -15.29
N GLY A 207 -8.23 10.27 -15.30
CA GLY A 207 -9.37 9.62 -15.97
C GLY A 207 -9.70 8.25 -15.38
N GLY A 208 -9.39 8.05 -14.09
CA GLY A 208 -9.53 6.79 -13.38
C GLY A 208 -8.47 5.74 -13.71
N LYS A 209 -7.41 6.09 -14.46
CA LYS A 209 -6.31 5.16 -14.72
C LYS A 209 -5.32 5.13 -13.57
N HIS A 210 -4.88 3.95 -13.16
CA HIS A 210 -3.80 3.79 -12.20
C HIS A 210 -2.44 3.91 -12.90
N GLU A 211 -1.64 4.87 -12.45
CA GLU A 211 -0.32 5.13 -13.00
C GLU A 211 0.64 5.65 -11.91
N PHE A 212 1.94 5.54 -12.18
CA PHE A 212 2.94 6.17 -11.32
C PHE A 212 2.86 7.69 -11.44
N VAL A 213 3.11 8.38 -10.32
CA VAL A 213 3.12 9.83 -10.27
C VAL A 213 4.20 10.36 -11.21
N PRO A 214 3.88 11.32 -12.11
CA PRO A 214 4.87 11.92 -13.00
C PRO A 214 6.02 12.59 -12.24
N GLU A 215 7.22 12.58 -12.83
CA GLU A 215 8.46 13.02 -12.18
C GLU A 215 8.36 14.45 -11.60
N ASN A 216 7.71 15.37 -12.30
CA ASN A 216 7.54 16.75 -11.83
C ASN A 216 6.71 16.84 -10.53
N VAL A 217 5.63 16.05 -10.43
CA VAL A 217 4.78 16.00 -9.23
C VAL A 217 5.49 15.24 -8.11
N PHE A 218 6.25 14.21 -8.45
CA PHE A 218 7.06 13.45 -7.50
C PHE A 218 8.14 14.33 -6.84
N GLN A 219 8.89 15.11 -7.63
CA GLN A 219 9.91 16.00 -7.10
C GLN A 219 9.32 17.10 -6.20
N GLU A 220 8.17 17.68 -6.58
CA GLU A 220 7.46 18.65 -5.74
C GLU A 220 7.07 18.04 -4.38
N ALA A 221 6.62 16.79 -4.37
CA ALA A 221 6.29 16.08 -3.13
C ALA A 221 7.52 15.75 -2.27
N VAL A 222 8.65 15.42 -2.89
CA VAL A 222 9.93 15.20 -2.20
C VAL A 222 10.45 16.50 -1.57
N GLU A 223 10.41 17.61 -2.31
CA GLU A 223 10.81 18.92 -1.80
C GLU A 223 9.93 19.36 -0.62
N PHE A 224 8.61 19.19 -0.75
CA PHE A 224 7.67 19.44 0.35
C PHE A 224 8.01 18.62 1.59
N ALA A 225 8.14 17.30 1.43
CA ALA A 225 8.46 16.40 2.54
C ALA A 225 9.78 16.77 3.22
N THR A 226 10.82 17.11 2.46
CA THR A 226 12.14 17.47 2.99
C THR A 226 12.12 18.80 3.74
N ASN A 227 11.31 19.76 3.29
CA ASN A 227 11.20 21.08 3.93
C ASN A 227 10.35 21.07 5.22
N ASP A 228 9.31 20.24 5.26
CA ASP A 228 8.40 20.17 6.40
C ASP A 228 8.83 19.16 7.47
N LEU A 229 9.63 18.15 7.13
CA LEU A 229 10.15 17.17 8.09
C LEU A 229 10.84 17.81 9.32
N PRO A 230 11.71 18.83 9.19
CA PRO A 230 12.34 19.51 10.33
C PRO A 230 11.37 20.31 11.22
N ARG A 231 10.18 20.64 10.70
CA ARG A 231 9.13 21.34 11.47
C ARG A 231 8.35 20.39 12.37
N ILE A 232 8.22 19.14 11.94
CA ILE A 232 7.45 18.09 12.63
C ILE A 232 8.33 17.34 13.63
N LEU A 233 9.58 17.07 13.27
CA LEU A 233 10.59 16.49 14.15
C LEU A 233 11.66 17.57 14.47
N PRO A 234 11.44 18.44 15.48
CA PRO A 234 12.47 19.38 15.90
C PRO A 234 13.72 18.61 16.32
N SER A 235 14.89 19.18 16.02
CA SER A 235 16.24 18.60 16.01
C SER A 235 16.78 17.99 17.33
N GLY A 236 15.93 17.63 18.29
CA GLY A 236 16.27 17.06 19.59
C GLY A 236 16.04 15.56 19.77
N THR A 237 15.53 14.83 18.76
CA THR A 237 15.27 13.38 18.86
C THR A 237 16.24 12.50 18.06
N LEU A 238 17.21 13.09 17.36
CA LEU A 238 18.21 12.37 16.56
C LEU A 238 19.44 11.90 17.35
N SER A 239 19.51 12.14 18.67
CA SER A 239 20.63 11.71 19.51
C SER A 239 20.41 10.42 20.29
N ASP A 240 19.19 9.89 20.33
CA ASP A 240 18.88 8.67 21.10
C ASP A 240 18.07 7.67 20.25
N MET A 241 18.69 7.07 19.23
CA MET A 241 18.37 5.72 18.71
C MET A 241 19.49 5.16 17.85
#